data_AF-A0AAU3WV10-F1
#
_entry.id   AF-A0AAU3WV10-F1
#
_cell.length_a   1.000
_cell.length_b   1.000
_cell.length_c   1.000
_cell.angle_alpha   90.00
_cell.angle_beta   90.00
_cell.angle_gamma   90.00
#
_symmetry.space_group_name_H-M   'P 1'
#
loop_
_entity.id
_entity.type
_entity.pdbx_description
1 polymer ?
#
loop_
_entity_poly.entity_id
_entity_poly.type
_entity_poly.pdbx_seq_one_letter_code
_entity_poly.pdbx_strand_id
1 'polypeptide(L)'
;MRIRAFAHDDVAPLTDLTIETFRPFFEEVFRPSPPPRRGTALCEHAFEQMRLRGAEIVEIGTGGDSFHAPARALYEQLGCTQNPVAVYFRQL
;
A
#
# COMPACT_ATOMS: atom_id res chain seq x y z
N MET A 1 12.85 -5.17 14.67
CA MET A 1 12.45 -3.86 14.13
C MET A 1 12.18 -2.92 15.29
N ARG A 2 12.92 -1.82 15.43
CA ARG A 2 12.62 -0.80 16.46
C ARG A 2 11.53 0.12 15.92
N ILE A 3 10.28 -0.17 16.25
CA ILE A 3 9.13 0.66 15.89
C ILE A 3 8.97 1.71 16.98
N ARG A 4 9.00 2.99 16.61
CA ARG A 4 8.71 4.12 17.50
C ARG A 4 7.73 5.07 16.83
N ALA A 5 7.14 5.97 17.61
CA ALA A 5 6.31 7.03 17.07
C ALA A 5 7.10 7.88 16.05
N PHE A 6 6.39 8.33 15.02
CA PHE A 6 6.89 9.26 14.04
C PHE A 6 7.24 10.61 14.69
N ALA A 7 8.43 11.12 14.40
CA ALA A 7 8.88 12.45 14.74
C ALA A 7 9.07 13.26 13.46
N HIS A 8 8.98 14.59 13.55
CA HIS A 8 9.14 15.46 12.38
C HIS A 8 10.48 15.26 11.66
N ASP A 9 11.54 14.95 12.40
CA ASP A 9 12.87 14.67 11.86
C ASP A 9 12.93 13.38 11.01
N ASP A 10 11.90 12.52 11.07
CA ASP A 10 11.81 11.32 10.23
C ASP A 10 11.39 11.63 8.78
N VAL A 11 10.85 12.82 8.51
CA VAL A 11 10.30 13.17 7.18
C VAL A 11 11.35 13.03 6.09
N ALA A 12 12.50 13.67 6.26
CA ALA A 12 13.56 13.68 5.24
C ALA A 12 14.08 12.27 4.92
N PRO A 13 14.57 11.48 5.90
CA PRO A 13 15.11 10.16 5.61
C PRO A 13 14.06 9.17 5.08
N LEU A 14 12.81 9.25 5.54
CA LEU A 14 11.73 8.41 4.99
C LEU A 14 11.36 8.81 3.56
N THR A 15 11.41 10.10 3.24
CA THR A 15 11.16 10.60 1.88
C THR A 15 12.25 10.11 0.93
N ASP A 16 13.51 10.25 1.31
CA ASP A 16 14.65 9.79 0.50
C ASP A 16 14.58 8.29 0.25
N LEU A 17 14.33 7.50 1.31
CA LEU A 17 14.16 6.05 1.21
C LEU A 17 12.99 5.66 0.30
N THR A 18 11.86 6.36 0.42
CA THR A 18 10.68 6.13 -0.42
C THR A 18 11.00 6.41 -1.88
N ILE A 19 11.67 7.53 -2.16
CA ILE A 19 12.07 7.88 -3.51
C ILE A 19 13.03 6.82 -4.06
N GLU A 20 14.08 6.46 -3.34
CA GLU A 20 15.04 5.44 -3.77
C GLU A 20 14.35 4.10 -4.09
N THR A 21 13.46 3.65 -3.20
CA THR A 21 12.79 2.36 -3.32
C THR A 21 11.82 2.33 -4.50
N PHE A 22 11.01 3.37 -4.67
CA PHE A 22 9.90 3.34 -5.60
C PHE A 22 10.17 4.05 -6.94
N ARG A 23 11.23 4.86 -7.04
CA ARG A 23 11.58 5.58 -8.26
C ARG A 23 11.64 4.69 -9.51
N PRO A 24 12.30 3.52 -9.52
CA PRO A 24 12.35 2.68 -10.73
C PRO A 24 10.96 2.25 -11.20
N PHE A 25 10.06 1.93 -10.27
CA PHE A 25 8.69 1.54 -10.57
C PHE A 25 7.87 2.72 -11.10
N PHE A 26 8.02 3.92 -10.53
CA PHE A 26 7.30 5.10 -11.02
C PHE A 26 7.81 5.56 -12.39
N GLU A 27 9.12 5.54 -12.61
CA GLU A 27 9.72 5.99 -13.87
C GLU A 27 9.41 5.05 -15.05
N GLU A 28 9.33 3.73 -14.82
CA GLU A 28 8.97 2.75 -15.87
C GLU A 28 7.46 2.68 -16.15
N VAL A 29 6.60 2.90 -15.15
CA VAL A 29 5.14 2.72 -15.27
C VAL A 29 4.41 4.01 -15.71
N PHE A 30 5.00 5.20 -15.52
CA PHE A 30 4.38 6.46 -15.92
C PHE A 30 4.69 6.87 -17.37
N ARG A 31 3.97 6.28 -18.32
CA ARG A 31 3.56 7.01 -19.54
C ARG A 31 2.26 7.80 -19.25
N PRO A 32 2.09 9.02 -19.79
CA PRO A 32 0.91 9.82 -19.50
C PRO A 32 -0.32 9.19 -20.16
N SER A 33 -1.15 8.55 -19.35
CA SER A 33 -2.53 8.13 -19.67
C SER A 33 -3.49 8.80 -18.67
N PRO A 34 -4.70 9.22 -19.08
CA PRO A 34 -5.54 10.11 -18.28
C PRO A 34 -6.19 9.40 -17.07
N PRO A 35 -6.53 10.13 -15.98
CA PRO A 35 -7.01 9.55 -14.71
C PRO A 35 -8.55 9.36 -14.71
N PRO A 36 -9.13 8.44 -13.88
CA PRO A 36 -8.81 8.25 -12.45
C PRO A 36 -8.54 6.81 -11.95
N ARG A 37 -8.20 5.82 -12.80
CA ARG A 37 -8.16 4.39 -12.38
C ARG A 37 -6.77 3.80 -12.04
N ARG A 38 -5.79 4.61 -11.64
CA ARG A 38 -4.40 4.12 -11.43
C ARG A 38 -4.29 3.12 -10.28
N GLY A 39 -4.96 3.37 -9.15
CA GLY A 39 -4.94 2.44 -8.00
C GLY A 39 -5.54 1.07 -8.34
N THR A 40 -6.68 1.07 -9.04
CA THR A 40 -7.33 -0.16 -9.54
C THR A 40 -6.40 -0.94 -10.46
N ALA A 41 -5.83 -0.30 -11.47
CA ALA A 41 -4.95 -0.96 -12.43
C ALA A 41 -3.71 -1.58 -11.77
N LEU A 42 -3.13 -0.90 -10.78
CA LEU A 42 -1.99 -1.42 -10.03
C LEU A 42 -2.37 -2.66 -9.20
N CYS A 43 -3.51 -2.61 -8.50
CA CYS A 43 -3.98 -3.75 -7.71
C CYS A 43 -4.32 -4.94 -8.60
N GLU A 44 -5.06 -4.75 -9.68
CA GLU A 44 -5.43 -5.82 -10.62
C GLU A 44 -4.19 -6.46 -11.25
N HIS A 45 -3.21 -5.65 -11.65
CA HIS A 45 -1.94 -6.17 -12.15
C HIS A 45 -1.23 -7.04 -11.10
N ALA A 46 -1.10 -6.55 -9.87
CA ALA A 46 -0.47 -7.31 -8.78
C ALA A 46 -1.22 -8.61 -8.48
N PHE A 47 -2.55 -8.58 -8.40
CA PHE A 47 -3.38 -9.76 -8.13
C PHE A 47 -3.24 -10.81 -9.23
N GLU A 48 -3.21 -10.39 -10.49
CA GLU A 48 -2.97 -11.31 -11.61
C GLU A 48 -1.59 -11.94 -11.52
N GLN A 49 -0.56 -11.16 -11.22
CA GLN A 49 0.79 -11.68 -11.01
C GLN A 49 0.88 -12.69 -9.85
N MET A 50 0.16 -12.46 -8.76
CA MET A 50 0.07 -13.38 -7.63
C MET A 50 -0.64 -14.68 -8.02
N ARG A 51 -1.77 -14.58 -8.73
CA ARG A 51 -2.55 -15.73 -9.20
C ARG A 51 -1.75 -16.62 -10.15
N LEU A 52 -1.01 -16.03 -11.10
CA LEU A 52 -0.13 -16.75 -12.02
C LEU A 52 0.99 -17.53 -11.30
N ARG A 53 1.34 -17.13 -10.07
CA ARG A 53 2.32 -17.80 -9.22
C ARG A 53 1.69 -18.80 -8.23
N GLY A 54 0.39 -19.04 -8.35
CA GLY A 54 -0.35 -19.98 -7.50
C GLY A 54 -0.73 -19.41 -6.13
N ALA A 55 -0.71 -18.09 -5.94
CA ALA A 55 -1.21 -17.49 -4.71
C ALA A 55 -2.75 -17.56 -4.68
N GLU A 56 -3.30 -18.08 -3.57
CA GLU A 56 -4.74 -18.18 -3.35
C GLU A 56 -5.32 -16.99 -2.58
N ILE A 57 -4.47 -16.27 -1.83
CA ILE A 57 -4.86 -15.15 -0.96
C ILE A 57 -3.90 -13.99 -1.16
N VAL A 58 -4.44 -12.77 -1.10
CA VAL A 58 -3.67 -11.52 -1.00
C VAL A 58 -3.97 -10.85 0.35
N GLU A 59 -2.92 -10.39 1.04
CA GLU A 59 -3.03 -9.54 2.21
C GLU A 59 -2.62 -8.11 1.83
N ILE A 60 -3.41 -7.12 2.23
CA ILE A 60 -3.13 -5.71 2.03
C ILE A 60 -3.38 -4.95 3.34
N GLY A 61 -2.32 -4.34 3.87
CA GLY A 61 -2.40 -3.49 5.05
C GLY A 61 -2.73 -2.04 4.69
N THR A 62 -3.60 -1.40 5.46
CA THR A 62 -3.88 0.04 5.38
C THR A 62 -4.28 0.58 6.74
N GLY A 63 -4.08 1.89 6.97
CA GLY A 63 -4.50 2.55 8.21
C GLY A 63 -6.01 2.52 8.40
N GLY A 64 -6.44 2.58 9.67
CA GLY A 64 -7.85 2.67 10.08
C GLY A 64 -8.39 4.11 10.14
N ASP A 65 -7.52 5.11 9.99
CA ASP A 65 -7.86 6.54 10.04
C ASP A 65 -8.61 7.03 8.78
N SER A 66 -9.02 8.31 8.78
CA SER A 66 -9.79 8.93 7.69
C SER A 66 -8.96 9.18 6.43
N PHE A 67 -7.66 9.42 6.56
CA PHE A 67 -6.77 9.62 5.42
C PHE A 67 -6.70 8.34 4.56
N HIS A 68 -6.75 7.18 5.19
CA HIS A 68 -6.76 5.88 4.51
C HIS A 68 -8.15 5.40 4.05
N ALA A 69 -9.23 6.14 4.31
CA ALA A 69 -10.59 5.71 3.92
C ALA A 69 -10.74 5.45 2.41
N PRO A 70 -10.18 6.27 1.49
CA PRO A 70 -10.25 5.98 0.06
C PRO A 70 -9.55 4.67 -0.35
N ALA A 71 -8.47 4.29 0.33
CA ALA A 71 -7.77 3.04 0.05
C ALA A 71 -8.61 1.83 0.47
N ARG A 72 -9.24 1.88 1.66
CA ARG A 72 -10.16 0.82 2.12
C ARG A 72 -11.33 0.64 1.14
N ALA A 73 -11.95 1.75 0.72
CA ALA A 73 -13.04 1.70 -0.25
C ALA A 73 -12.62 1.06 -1.59
N LEU A 74 -11.40 1.34 -2.07
CA LEU A 74 -10.86 0.70 -3.26
C LEU A 74 -10.69 -0.82 -3.06
N TYR A 75 -10.08 -1.26 -1.96
CA TYR A 75 -9.86 -2.70 -1.74
C TYR A 75 -11.19 -3.46 -1.58
N GLU A 76 -12.16 -2.89 -0.89
CA GLU A 76 -13.52 -3.43 -0.79
C GLU A 76 -14.19 -3.53 -2.17
N GLN A 77 -14.06 -2.50 -3.01
CA GLN A 77 -14.56 -2.54 -4.40
C GLN A 77 -13.89 -3.63 -5.25
N LEU A 78 -12.64 -3.99 -4.95
CA LEU A 78 -11.91 -5.06 -5.62
C LEU A 78 -12.19 -6.45 -5.04
N GLY A 79 -13.12 -6.56 -4.07
CA GLY A 79 -13.52 -7.82 -3.47
C GLY A 79 -12.67 -8.27 -2.29
N CYS A 80 -11.79 -7.42 -1.76
CA CYS A 80 -11.11 -7.70 -0.50
C CYS A 80 -12.09 -7.54 0.66
N THR A 81 -12.04 -8.48 1.61
CA THR A 81 -12.80 -8.40 2.85
C THR A 81 -11.89 -7.96 3.99
N GLN A 82 -12.35 -7.00 4.81
CA GLN A 82 -11.58 -6.56 5.97
C GLN A 82 -11.43 -7.68 7.01
N ASN A 83 -10.20 -7.96 7.43
CA ASN A 83 -9.90 -8.89 8.50
C ASN A 83 -10.02 -8.19 9.88
N PRO A 84 -10.92 -8.63 10.80
CA PRO A 84 -11.14 -7.98 12.09
C PRO A 84 -10.06 -8.36 13.12
N VAL A 85 -8.82 -7.88 12.92
CA VAL A 85 -7.68 -8.18 13.80
C VAL A 85 -7.48 -7.09 14.84
N ALA A 86 -7.20 -7.50 16.08
CA ALA A 86 -6.74 -6.62 17.17
C ALA A 86 -5.22 -6.75 17.33
N VAL A 87 -4.48 -5.66 17.05
CA VAL A 87 -3.01 -5.63 17.15
C VAL A 87 -2.59 -4.78 18.35
N TYR A 88 -1.80 -5.36 19.25
CA TYR A 88 -1.26 -4.68 20.43
C TYR A 88 0.26 -4.57 20.33
N PHE A 89 0.80 -3.38 20.53
CA PHE A 89 2.24 -3.14 20.64
C PHE A 89 2.55 -2.61 22.03
N ARG A 90 3.59 -3.16 22.67
CA ARG A 90 4.13 -2.62 23.92
C ARG A 90 5.63 -2.42 23.74
N GLN A 91 6.05 -1.17 23.86
CA GLN A 91 7.45 -0.87 24.16
C GLN A 91 7.64 -1.12 25.66
N LEU A 92 8.63 -1.94 26.01
CA LEU A 92 9.00 -2.24 27.39
C LEU A 92 9.99 -1.18 27.91
#